data_AF-A0A928WWT1-F1
#
_entry.id   AF-A0A928WWT1-F1
#
_cell.length_a   1.000
_cell.length_b   1.000
_cell.length_c   1.000
_cell.angle_alpha   90.00
_cell.angle_beta   90.00
_cell.angle_gamma   90.00
#
_symmetry.space_group_name_H-M   'P 1'
#
loop_
_entity.id
_entity.type
_entity.pdbx_description
1 polymer ?
#
loop_
_entity_poly.entity_id
_entity_poly.type
_entity_poly.pdbx_seq_one_letter_code
_entity_poly.pdbx_strand_id
1 'polypeptide(L)'
;MNLSPELQQEVEQMASRQGLSLEQFVLQAVIEKINALKAQVTSSADIAMNGSLTGSQLREQDGILVFDTESLDGVDFDLLLEEGRGRSWKELGL
;
A
#
# COMPACT_ATOMS: atom_id res chain seq x y z
N MET A 1 29.27 0.22 -2.88
CA MET A 1 28.73 -0.25 -1.57
C MET A 1 29.45 -1.53 -1.20
N ASN A 2 29.72 -1.78 0.09
CA ASN A 2 30.39 -3.01 0.53
C ASN A 2 29.34 -3.99 1.10
N LEU A 3 28.65 -4.69 0.19
CA LEU A 3 27.65 -5.70 0.52
C LEU A 3 28.29 -7.09 0.38
N SER A 4 27.72 -8.12 1.02
CA SER A 4 28.15 -9.49 0.72
C SER A 4 27.91 -9.81 -0.77
N PRO A 5 28.74 -10.65 -1.40
CA PRO A 5 28.61 -10.96 -2.83
C PRO A 5 27.21 -11.47 -3.20
N GLU A 6 26.64 -12.31 -2.34
CA GLU A 6 25.29 -12.88 -2.49
C GLU A 6 24.22 -11.77 -2.47
N LEU A 7 24.31 -10.85 -1.52
CA LEU A 7 23.37 -9.74 -1.40
C LEU A 7 23.50 -8.78 -2.59
N GLN A 8 24.74 -8.50 -3.03
CA GLN A 8 24.96 -7.65 -4.19
C GLN A 8 24.32 -8.25 -5.45
N GLN A 9 24.52 -9.54 -5.69
CA GLN A 9 23.94 -10.23 -6.85
C GLN A 9 22.41 -10.24 -6.81
N GLU A 10 21.81 -10.44 -5.65
CA GLU A 10 20.36 -10.41 -5.49
C GLU A 10 19.79 -9.01 -5.76
N VAL A 11 20.42 -7.99 -5.19
CA VAL A 11 20.01 -6.59 -5.35
C VAL A 11 20.16 -6.12 -6.81
N GLU A 12 21.23 -6.50 -7.50
CA GLU A 12 21.42 -6.19 -8.93
C GLU A 12 20.34 -6.85 -9.81
N GLN A 13 19.96 -8.10 -9.52
CA GLN A 13 18.88 -8.78 -10.22
C GLN A 13 17.52 -8.10 -9.99
N MET A 14 17.22 -7.73 -8.74
CA MET A 14 15.99 -7.02 -8.40
C MET A 14 15.94 -5.64 -9.07
N ALA A 15 17.04 -4.89 -9.04
CA ALA A 15 17.16 -3.59 -9.70
C ALA A 15 16.92 -3.71 -11.22
N SER A 16 17.54 -4.70 -11.85
CA SER A 16 17.40 -4.97 -13.29
C SER A 16 15.95 -5.30 -13.68
N ARG A 17 15.23 -6.08 -12.87
CA ARG A 17 13.80 -6.39 -13.11
C ARG A 17 12.90 -5.16 -13.05
N GLN A 18 13.33 -4.13 -12.33
CA GLN A 18 12.60 -2.87 -12.16
C GLN A 18 13.10 -1.76 -13.09
N GLY A 19 14.11 -2.04 -13.93
CA GLY A 19 14.72 -1.05 -14.81
C GLY A 19 15.50 0.05 -14.06
N LEU A 20 15.96 -0.24 -12.85
CA LEU A 20 16.68 0.69 -11.99
C LEU A 20 18.18 0.36 -11.95
N SER A 21 19.00 1.38 -11.73
CA SER A 21 20.40 1.16 -11.32
C SER A 21 20.47 0.62 -9.89
N LEU A 22 21.59 -0.02 -9.55
CA LEU A 22 21.86 -0.53 -8.21
C LEU A 22 21.73 0.59 -7.15
N GLU A 23 22.28 1.78 -7.43
CA GLU A 23 22.20 2.91 -6.51
C GLU A 23 20.75 3.41 -6.33
N GLN A 24 19.98 3.50 -7.42
CA GLN A 24 18.58 3.93 -7.36
C GLN A 24 17.70 2.94 -6.59
N PHE A 25 17.91 1.65 -6.84
CA PHE A 25 17.19 0.60 -6.13
C PHE A 25 17.47 0.64 -4.63
N VAL A 26 18.74 0.76 -4.22
CA VAL A 26 19.11 0.85 -2.81
C VAL A 26 18.54 2.13 -2.18
N LEU A 27 18.60 3.26 -2.87
CA LEU A 27 18.03 4.51 -2.38
C LEU A 27 16.52 4.37 -2.15
N GLN A 28 15.80 3.80 -3.11
CA GLN A 28 14.37 3.56 -3.01
C GLN A 28 14.04 2.59 -1.86
N ALA A 29 14.76 1.47 -1.75
CA ALA A 29 14.56 0.50 -0.69
C ALA A 29 14.81 1.10 0.70
N VAL A 30 15.82 1.96 0.85
CA VAL A 30 16.09 2.69 2.09
C VAL A 30 14.96 3.68 2.41
N ILE A 31 14.49 4.44 1.41
CA ILE A 31 13.34 5.36 1.57
C ILE A 31 12.09 4.60 2.00
N GLU A 32 11.75 3.50 1.32
CA GLU A 32 10.60 2.65 1.65
C GLU A 32 10.72 2.06 3.06
N LYS A 33 11.91 1.56 3.43
CA LYS A 33 12.14 1.02 4.78
C LYS A 33 12.03 2.11 5.84
N ILE A 34 12.59 3.30 5.61
CA ILE A 34 12.45 4.45 6.51
C ILE A 34 10.97 4.85 6.64
N ASN A 35 10.23 4.89 5.53
CA ASN A 35 8.81 5.21 5.55
C ASN A 35 7.99 4.15 6.29
N ALA A 36 8.27 2.86 6.08
CA ALA A 36 7.62 1.77 6.81
C ALA A 36 7.93 1.80 8.31
N LEU A 37 9.18 2.10 8.69
CA LEU A 37 9.57 2.26 10.10
C LEU A 37 8.96 3.51 10.71
N LYS A 38 8.94 4.63 9.99
CA LYS A 38 8.23 5.86 10.40
C LYS A 38 6.75 5.58 10.58
N ALA A 39 6.12 4.84 9.68
CA ALA A 39 4.74 4.41 9.78
C ALA A 39 4.51 3.49 10.99
N GLN A 40 5.44 2.61 11.35
CA GLN A 40 5.34 1.79 12.56
C GLN A 40 5.50 2.63 13.84
N VAL A 41 6.40 3.61 13.83
CA VAL A 41 6.61 4.53 14.96
C VAL A 41 5.43 5.50 15.09
N THR A 42 4.86 5.98 13.98
CA THR A 42 3.61 6.76 14.00
C THR A 42 2.42 5.89 14.35
N SER A 43 2.27 4.65 13.88
CA SER A 43 1.23 3.73 14.38
C SER A 43 1.36 3.43 15.88
N SER A 44 2.54 3.61 16.47
CA SER A 44 2.76 3.50 17.92
C SER A 44 2.53 4.83 18.67
N ALA A 45 2.50 5.97 17.97
CA ALA A 45 2.29 7.30 18.55
C ALA A 45 0.92 7.93 18.20
N ASP A 46 0.24 7.41 17.17
CA ASP A 46 -0.85 8.02 16.43
C ASP A 46 -1.61 6.89 15.65
N ILE A 47 -2.88 6.49 15.82
CA ILE A 47 -4.14 7.13 16.28
C ILE A 47 -4.33 8.59 15.83
N ALA A 48 -3.30 9.29 15.35
CA ALA A 48 -3.35 10.67 14.91
C ALA A 48 -2.48 10.92 13.66
N MET A 49 -3.03 10.46 12.54
CA MET A 49 -3.14 11.25 11.30
C MET A 49 -1.94 11.45 10.35
N ASN A 50 -2.27 11.12 9.09
CA ASN A 50 -1.93 11.82 7.84
C ASN A 50 -0.61 11.50 7.12
N GLY A 51 -0.58 10.31 6.51
CA GLY A 51 0.05 10.13 5.20
C GLY A 51 -0.90 10.59 4.09
N SER A 52 -0.65 11.77 3.51
CA SER A 52 -1.16 12.11 2.18
C SER A 52 -0.30 11.39 1.14
N LEU A 53 -0.72 10.17 0.79
CA LEU A 53 -0.57 9.64 -0.56
C LEU A 53 -1.96 9.76 -1.18
N THR A 54 -2.13 10.77 -2.01
CA THR A 54 -3.39 11.19 -2.63
C THR A 54 -4.08 10.03 -3.35
N GLY A 55 -5.25 9.62 -2.88
CA GLY A 55 -6.17 8.76 -3.65
C GLY A 55 -7.05 7.88 -2.79
N SER A 56 -6.52 7.27 -1.73
CA SER A 56 -7.38 6.57 -0.78
C SER A 56 -6.69 6.33 0.55
N GLN A 57 -7.34 6.70 1.66
CA GLN A 57 -6.78 6.54 3.00
C GLN A 57 -7.77 5.78 3.89
N LEU A 58 -7.34 4.62 4.38
CA LEU A 58 -8.10 3.87 5.37
C LEU A 58 -7.75 4.41 6.77
N ARG A 59 -8.75 4.83 7.53
CA ARG A 59 -8.61 5.36 8.89
C ARG A 59 -9.73 4.89 9.79
N GLU A 60 -9.51 4.87 11.11
CA GLU A 60 -10.58 4.63 12.08
C GLU A 60 -11.13 5.97 12.57
N GLN A 61 -12.46 6.12 12.62
CA GLN A 61 -13.15 7.29 13.16
C GLN A 61 -14.37 6.83 13.96
N ASP A 62 -14.40 7.10 15.26
CA ASP A 62 -15.49 6.73 16.19
C ASP A 62 -15.82 5.23 16.22
N GLY A 63 -14.81 4.37 16.09
CA GLY A 63 -14.96 2.90 16.02
C GLY A 63 -15.41 2.39 14.64
N ILE A 64 -15.48 3.27 13.64
CA ILE A 64 -15.85 2.94 12.27
C ILE A 64 -14.60 3.02 11.40
N LEU A 65 -14.41 2.00 10.58
CA LEU A 65 -13.34 1.99 9.58
C LEU A 65 -13.80 2.79 8.36
N VAL A 66 -13.16 3.93 8.11
CA VAL A 66 -13.47 4.90 7.06
C VAL A 66 -12.41 4.82 5.97
N PHE A 67 -12.85 4.73 4.71
CA PHE A 67 -11.99 4.76 3.54
C PHE A 67 -12.23 6.06 2.79
N ASP A 68 -11.30 7.00 2.90
CA ASP A 68 -11.29 8.21 2.10
C ASP A 68 -10.99 7.83 0.63
N THR A 69 -11.73 8.37 -0.34
CA THR A 69 -11.56 8.12 -1.79
C THR A 69 -11.87 9.39 -2.57
N GLU A 70 -11.48 9.46 -3.85
CA GLU A 70 -12.00 10.47 -4.78
C GLU A 70 -13.53 10.43 -4.88
N SER A 71 -14.16 11.54 -5.27
CA SER A 71 -15.63 11.63 -5.35
C SER A 71 -16.17 10.59 -6.33
N LEU A 72 -17.02 9.71 -5.82
CA LEU A 72 -17.63 8.62 -6.59
C LEU A 72 -18.86 9.12 -7.37
N ASP A 73 -18.74 10.30 -7.98
CA ASP A 73 -19.81 10.90 -8.77
C ASP A 73 -20.08 10.02 -10.00
N GLY A 74 -21.30 9.47 -10.07
CA GLY A 74 -21.70 8.53 -11.12
C GLY A 74 -21.61 7.04 -10.75
N VAL A 75 -21.22 6.72 -9.52
CA VAL A 75 -21.32 5.34 -9.00
C VAL A 75 -22.72 5.12 -8.44
N ASP A 76 -23.47 4.20 -9.07
CA ASP A 76 -24.74 3.72 -8.55
C ASP A 76 -24.49 2.54 -7.60
N PHE A 77 -24.46 2.83 -6.30
CA PHE A 77 -24.22 1.82 -5.26
C PHE A 77 -25.37 0.82 -5.15
N ASP A 78 -26.60 1.21 -5.49
CA ASP A 78 -27.74 0.30 -5.43
C ASP A 78 -27.60 -0.78 -6.52
N LEU A 79 -27.20 -0.39 -7.73
CA LEU A 79 -26.88 -1.34 -8.81
C LEU A 79 -25.73 -2.27 -8.43
N LEU A 80 -24.64 -1.74 -7.86
CA LEU A 80 -23.49 -2.54 -7.43
C LEU A 80 -23.86 -3.54 -6.32
N LEU A 81 -24.73 -3.15 -5.38
CA LEU A 81 -25.20 -4.03 -4.31
C LEU A 81 -26.12 -5.13 -4.84
N GLU A 82 -26.99 -4.82 -5.81
CA GLU A 82 -27.83 -5.81 -6.49
C GLU A 82 -26.98 -6.82 -7.28
N GLU A 83 -26.00 -6.35 -8.04
CA GLU A 83 -25.04 -7.22 -8.75
C GLU A 83 -24.24 -8.11 -7.78
N GLY A 84 -23.83 -7.54 -6.64
CA GLY A 84 -23.11 -8.26 -5.59
C GLY A 84 -23.96 -9.32 -4.88
N ARG A 85 -25.24 -9.05 -4.58
CA ARG A 85 -26.14 -10.02 -3.91
C ARG A 85 -26.50 -11.21 -4.80
N GLY A 86 -26.41 -11.07 -6.13
CA GLY A 86 -26.55 -12.18 -7.07
C GLY A 86 -25.35 -13.11 -7.11
N ARG A 87 -24.15 -12.64 -6.72
CA ARG A 87 -22.95 -13.48 -6.58
C ARG A 87 -22.96 -14.20 -5.23
N SER A 88 -23.39 -15.45 -5.25
CA SER A 88 -23.23 -16.37 -4.12
C SER A 88 -21.76 -16.39 -3.71
N TRP A 89 -21.47 -16.07 -2.45
CA TRP A 89 -20.14 -16.08 -1.83
C TRP A 89 -19.34 -17.39 -2.06
N LYS A 90 -20.01 -18.48 -2.49
CA LYS A 90 -19.40 -19.76 -2.88
C LYS A 90 -18.55 -19.70 -4.16
N GLU A 91 -18.77 -18.72 -5.05
CA GLU A 91 -18.00 -18.60 -6.30
C GLU A 91 -16.65 -17.88 -6.12
N LEU A 92 -16.42 -17.24 -4.97
CA LEU A 92 -15.16 -16.56 -4.65
C LEU A 92 -14.16 -17.42 -3.86
N GLY A 93 -14.47 -18.70 -3.62
CA GLY A 93 -13.49 -19.69 -3.13
C GLY A 93 -12.84 -19.38 -1.78
N LEU A 94 -13.59 -18.76 -0.85
CA LEU A 94 -13.22 -18.66 0.57
C LEU A 94 -13.94 -19.74 1.38
#